data_AF-A0A661MTH7-F1
#
_entry.id   AF-A0A661MTH7-F1
#
_cell.length_a   1.000
_cell.length_b   1.000
_cell.length_c   1.000
_cell.angle_alpha   90.00
_cell.angle_beta   90.00
_cell.angle_gamma   90.00
#
_symmetry.space_group_name_H-M   'P 1'
#
loop_
_entity.id
_entity.type
_entity.pdbx_description
1 polymer ?
#
loop_
_entity_poly.entity_id
_entity_poly.type
_entity_poly.pdbx_seq_one_letter_code
_entity_poly.pdbx_strand_id
1 'polypeptide(L)'
;MHAPVFNVVITNVPGPQIDMYMAGHKLLALMGMAPLIDGMGLLITVLSYNGVLSISPTSSPAVMPDLDVFTRNLRESANELEAAILSHQEPEAEADAAQSQAVAEMAAAFVSQMKSTLEQAPADRSLGEGKFHLRITGADEKSWTIDLQDRSVTEGNGTPADATLTILDAHLAEILRGNLDPQIAFVQGKLRVDGDINKAIEFGSLLPKVVA
;
A
#
# COMPACT_ATOMS: atom_id res chain seq x y z
N MET A 1 42.01 -7.06 17.40
CA MET A 1 40.66 -7.01 16.81
C MET A 1 39.69 -7.64 17.78
N HIS A 2 38.58 -6.97 18.08
CA HIS A 2 37.49 -7.51 18.90
C HIS A 2 36.60 -8.39 18.01
N ALA A 3 35.91 -9.38 18.60
CA ALA A 3 34.93 -10.16 17.84
C ALA A 3 33.78 -9.25 17.40
N PRO A 4 33.41 -9.23 16.11
CA PRO A 4 32.31 -8.40 15.64
C PRO A 4 30.98 -8.88 16.22
N VAL A 5 30.12 -7.92 16.61
CA VAL A 5 28.80 -8.21 17.19
C VAL A 5 27.86 -8.83 16.16
N PHE A 6 28.01 -8.48 14.88
CA PHE A 6 27.30 -9.03 13.74
C PHE A 6 28.24 -9.04 12.52
N ASN A 7 28.12 -10.05 11.66
CA ASN A 7 28.91 -10.20 10.43
C ASN A 7 28.09 -9.91 9.16
N VAL A 8 26.76 -9.98 9.23
CA VAL A 8 25.83 -9.64 8.16
C VAL A 8 24.94 -8.50 8.62
N VAL A 9 24.80 -7.46 7.79
CA VAL A 9 23.90 -6.34 8.04
C VAL A 9 22.96 -6.21 6.86
N ILE A 10 21.67 -6.06 7.16
CA ILE A 10 20.62 -5.88 6.15
C ILE A 10 19.89 -4.58 6.46
N THR A 11 19.72 -3.72 5.46
CA THR A 11 18.92 -2.50 5.57
C THR A 11 17.83 -2.49 4.52
N ASN A 12 16.61 -2.10 4.92
CA ASN A 12 15.47 -1.97 4.02
C ASN A 12 14.94 -0.54 4.08
N VAL A 13 15.04 0.16 2.96
CA VAL A 13 14.61 1.56 2.84
C VAL A 13 13.62 1.66 1.68
N PRO A 14 12.33 1.90 1.96
CA PRO A 14 11.36 2.20 0.92
C PRO A 14 11.75 3.48 0.18
N GLY A 15 11.86 3.40 -1.15
CA GLY A 15 12.13 4.58 -1.98
C GLY A 15 10.88 5.06 -2.72
N PRO A 16 11.00 6.16 -3.49
CA PRO A 16 9.88 6.78 -4.18
C PRO A 16 9.17 5.84 -5.16
N GLN A 17 7.84 5.89 -5.19
CA GLN A 17 6.99 5.11 -6.10
C GLN A 17 6.46 5.95 -7.27
N ILE A 18 7.22 6.97 -7.64
CA ILE A 18 6.96 7.87 -8.76
C ILE A 18 8.19 7.94 -9.64
N ASP A 19 7.99 8.25 -10.92
CA ASP A 19 9.10 8.48 -11.84
C ASP A 19 9.98 9.63 -11.35
N MET A 20 11.26 9.34 -11.10
CA MET A 20 12.26 10.35 -10.82
C MET A 20 13.06 10.70 -12.06
N TYR A 21 13.56 11.94 -12.12
CA TYR A 21 14.35 12.43 -13.24
C TYR A 21 15.62 13.10 -12.75
N MET A 22 16.71 12.91 -13.48
CA MET A 22 17.98 13.59 -13.25
C MET A 22 18.41 14.25 -14.56
N ALA A 23 18.64 15.57 -14.51
CA ALA A 23 18.99 16.37 -15.69
C ALA A 23 18.06 16.11 -16.89
N GLY A 24 16.74 15.99 -16.65
CA GLY A 24 15.72 15.74 -17.68
C GLY A 24 15.57 14.28 -18.13
N HIS A 25 16.35 13.35 -17.59
CA HIS A 25 16.31 11.93 -17.98
C HIS A 25 15.68 11.08 -16.88
N LYS A 26 14.82 10.13 -17.26
CA LYS A 26 14.14 9.23 -16.31
C LYS A 26 15.14 8.30 -15.63
N LEU A 27 15.04 8.21 -14.30
CA LEU A 27 15.76 7.23 -13.52
C LEU A 27 15.13 5.85 -13.73
N LEU A 28 15.92 4.90 -14.24
CA LEU A 28 15.45 3.56 -14.61
C LEU A 28 15.59 2.55 -13.48
N ALA A 29 16.62 2.70 -12.64
CA ALA A 29 16.91 1.79 -11.55
C ALA A 29 17.58 2.55 -10.41
N LEU A 30 17.34 2.09 -9.18
CA LEU A 30 17.94 2.62 -7.97
C LEU A 30 18.52 1.47 -7.16
N MET A 31 19.84 1.32 -7.17
CA MET A 31 20.55 0.29 -6.43
C MET A 31 21.28 0.91 -5.23
N GLY A 32 21.06 0.37 -4.05
CA GLY A 32 21.74 0.81 -2.84
C GLY A 32 23.19 0.38 -2.82
N MET A 33 24.03 1.21 -2.19
CA MET A 33 25.36 0.83 -1.72
C MET A 33 25.61 1.59 -0.43
N ALA A 34 26.13 0.89 0.58
CA ALA A 34 26.53 1.48 1.84
C ALA A 34 27.93 1.01 2.23
N PRO A 35 28.69 1.80 2.99
CA PRO A 35 30.08 1.48 3.30
C PRO A 35 30.16 0.27 4.22
N LEU A 36 31.13 -0.61 3.93
CA LEU A 36 31.57 -1.63 4.87
C LEU A 36 32.48 -0.99 5.91
N ILE A 37 32.25 -1.33 7.17
CA ILE A 37 33.15 -0.98 8.28
C ILE A 37 33.72 -2.25 8.91
N ASP A 38 34.82 -2.09 9.63
CA ASP A 38 35.47 -3.21 10.32
C ASP A 38 34.47 -3.98 11.19
N GLY A 39 34.42 -5.29 10.97
CA GLY A 39 33.49 -6.20 11.63
C GLY A 39 32.27 -6.59 10.78
N MET A 40 31.95 -5.86 9.70
CA MET A 40 30.93 -6.27 8.73
C MET A 40 31.56 -7.12 7.62
N GLY A 41 31.13 -8.37 7.51
CA GLY A 41 31.54 -9.27 6.44
C GLY A 41 30.67 -9.12 5.19
N LEU A 42 29.38 -8.84 5.35
CA LEU A 42 28.42 -8.68 4.25
C LEU A 42 27.39 -7.62 4.60
N LEU A 43 27.14 -6.70 3.67
CA LEU A 43 26.08 -5.71 3.78
C LEU A 43 25.09 -5.91 2.63
N ILE A 44 23.81 -6.04 2.94
CA ILE A 44 22.74 -6.17 1.94
C ILE A 44 21.85 -4.93 2.05
N THR A 45 21.85 -4.11 1.01
CA THR A 45 20.96 -2.95 0.93
C THR A 45 19.74 -3.28 0.08
N VAL A 46 18.56 -3.11 0.67
CA VAL A 46 17.27 -3.33 0.02
C VAL A 46 16.59 -1.98 -0.17
N LEU A 47 16.35 -1.61 -1.42
CA LEU A 47 15.61 -0.40 -1.77
C LEU A 47 14.47 -0.74 -2.71
N SER A 48 13.34 -0.04 -2.57
CA SER A 48 12.28 -0.08 -3.57
C SER A 48 12.23 1.23 -4.36
N TYR A 49 11.99 1.16 -5.66
CA TYR A 49 11.77 2.32 -6.51
C TYR A 49 10.80 1.95 -7.62
N ASN A 50 9.69 2.68 -7.72
CA ASN A 50 8.72 2.55 -8.80
C ASN A 50 8.32 1.09 -9.12
N GLY A 51 7.89 0.35 -8.08
CA GLY A 51 7.50 -1.05 -8.19
C GLY A 51 8.66 -2.05 -8.32
N VAL A 52 9.91 -1.59 -8.41
CA VAL A 52 11.10 -2.45 -8.51
C VAL A 52 11.80 -2.54 -7.16
N LEU A 53 12.00 -3.76 -6.66
CA LEU A 53 12.82 -4.04 -5.50
C LEU A 53 14.26 -4.33 -5.93
N SER A 54 15.22 -3.57 -5.42
CA SER A 54 16.65 -3.79 -5.63
C SER A 54 17.28 -4.33 -4.35
N ILE A 55 17.96 -5.48 -4.46
CA ILE A 55 18.72 -6.09 -3.38
C ILE A 55 20.20 -6.09 -3.79
N SER A 56 21.02 -5.31 -3.09
CA SER A 56 22.43 -5.10 -3.42
C SER A 56 23.34 -5.60 -2.30
N PRO A 57 23.91 -6.81 -2.43
CA PRO A 57 24.99 -7.31 -1.57
C PRO A 57 26.31 -6.55 -1.81
N THR A 58 27.05 -6.25 -0.75
CA THR A 58 28.37 -5.61 -0.78
C THR A 58 29.28 -6.30 0.23
N SER A 59 30.45 -6.77 -0.21
CA SER A 59 31.46 -7.42 0.62
C SER A 59 32.87 -7.15 0.07
N SER A 60 33.90 -7.43 0.86
CA SER A 60 35.28 -7.44 0.41
C SER A 60 35.63 -8.82 -0.18
N PRO A 61 36.32 -8.89 -1.34
CA PRO A 61 36.77 -10.16 -1.91
C PRO A 61 37.67 -10.99 -0.97
N ALA A 62 38.34 -10.35 0.00
CA ALA A 62 39.15 -11.04 1.00
C ALA A 62 38.30 -11.77 2.06
N VAL A 63 37.04 -11.37 2.25
CA VAL A 63 36.10 -11.95 3.22
C VAL A 63 35.11 -12.89 2.52
N MET A 64 34.59 -12.48 1.36
CA MET A 64 33.62 -13.24 0.57
C MET A 64 34.05 -13.24 -0.91
N PRO A 65 34.92 -14.18 -1.31
CA PRO A 65 35.44 -14.25 -2.68
C PRO A 65 34.37 -14.65 -3.71
N ASP A 66 33.26 -15.21 -3.26
CA ASP A 66 32.14 -15.78 -4.03
C ASP A 66 30.86 -14.92 -3.95
N LEU A 67 31.00 -13.61 -3.71
CA LEU A 67 29.86 -12.68 -3.62
C LEU A 67 28.97 -12.71 -4.88
N ASP A 68 29.54 -12.98 -6.06
CA ASP A 68 28.80 -13.11 -7.31
C ASP A 68 27.93 -14.38 -7.33
N VAL A 69 28.42 -15.49 -6.79
CA VAL A 69 27.66 -16.74 -6.63
C VAL A 69 26.49 -16.50 -5.68
N PHE A 70 26.75 -15.89 -4.53
CA PHE A 70 25.70 -15.53 -3.58
C PHE A 70 24.60 -14.65 -4.21
N THR A 71 25.01 -13.64 -4.98
CA THR A 71 24.07 -12.72 -5.65
C THR A 71 23.22 -13.45 -6.71
N ARG A 72 23.80 -14.40 -7.45
CA ARG A 72 23.05 -15.25 -8.39
C ARG A 72 22.04 -16.14 -7.66
N ASN A 73 22.46 -16.81 -6.60
CA ASN A 73 21.59 -17.69 -5.81
C ASN A 73 20.44 -16.92 -5.18
N LEU A 74 20.67 -15.68 -4.73
CA LEU A 74 19.63 -14.82 -4.16
C LEU A 74 18.55 -14.49 -5.21
N ARG A 75 18.96 -14.16 -6.43
CA ARG A 75 18.04 -13.93 -7.55
C ARG A 75 17.27 -15.20 -7.93
N GLU A 76 17.95 -16.34 -7.98
CA GLU A 76 17.31 -17.63 -8.30
C GLU A 76 16.28 -18.02 -7.22
N SER A 77 16.63 -17.87 -5.95
CA SER A 77 15.69 -18.10 -4.83
C SER A 77 14.47 -17.17 -4.90
N ALA A 78 14.66 -15.90 -5.31
CA ALA A 78 13.55 -14.98 -5.50
C ALA A 78 12.63 -15.41 -6.65
N ASN A 79 13.20 -15.86 -7.77
CA ASN A 79 12.44 -16.40 -8.90
C ASN A 79 11.67 -17.68 -8.52
N GLU A 80 12.28 -18.57 -7.72
CA GLU A 80 11.62 -19.76 -7.20
C GLU A 80 10.43 -19.41 -6.30
N LEU A 81 10.59 -18.42 -5.43
CA LEU A 81 9.51 -17.91 -4.58
C LEU A 81 8.38 -17.30 -5.42
N GLU A 82 8.72 -16.48 -6.41
CA GLU A 82 7.73 -15.89 -7.33
C GLU A 82 6.93 -16.98 -8.07
N ALA A 83 7.60 -17.99 -8.62
CA ALA A 83 6.94 -19.12 -9.27
C ALA A 83 6.03 -19.90 -8.31
N ALA A 84 6.49 -20.12 -7.06
CA ALA A 84 5.69 -20.80 -6.05
C ALA A 84 4.43 -19.99 -5.70
N ILE A 85 4.53 -18.67 -5.52
CA ILE A 85 3.39 -17.80 -5.24
C ILE A 85 2.40 -17.83 -6.41
N LEU A 86 2.88 -17.65 -7.65
CA LEU A 86 2.03 -17.69 -8.83
C LEU A 86 1.27 -19.02 -8.98
N SER A 87 1.90 -20.14 -8.63
CA SER A 87 1.25 -21.45 -8.63
C SER A 87 0.20 -21.64 -7.54
N HIS A 88 0.32 -20.94 -6.39
CA HIS A 88 -0.67 -20.97 -5.32
C HIS A 88 -1.84 -20.00 -5.56
N GLN A 89 -1.66 -19.01 -6.43
CA GLN A 89 -2.72 -18.07 -6.77
C GLN A 89 -3.85 -18.69 -7.60
N GLU A 90 -3.65 -19.81 -8.31
CA GLU A 90 -4.72 -20.44 -9.11
C GLU A 90 -5.94 -20.92 -8.28
N PRO A 91 -5.78 -21.60 -7.11
CA PRO A 91 -6.90 -21.93 -6.22
C PRO A 91 -7.34 -20.78 -5.30
N GLU A 92 -6.47 -19.82 -4.98
CA GLU A 92 -6.84 -18.63 -4.21
C GLU A 92 -7.61 -17.62 -5.05
N ALA A 93 -7.35 -17.49 -6.36
CA ALA A 93 -8.04 -16.53 -7.22
C ALA A 93 -9.54 -16.79 -7.36
N GLU A 94 -10.01 -18.05 -7.31
CA GLU A 94 -11.45 -18.35 -7.30
C GLU A 94 -12.11 -17.99 -5.96
N ALA A 95 -11.44 -18.26 -4.85
CA ALA A 95 -11.90 -17.89 -3.51
C ALA A 95 -11.84 -16.36 -3.30
N ASP A 96 -10.78 -15.73 -3.78
CA ASP A 96 -10.52 -14.30 -3.70
C ASP A 96 -11.41 -13.53 -4.69
N ALA A 97 -11.79 -14.09 -5.85
CA ALA A 97 -12.81 -13.50 -6.72
C ALA A 97 -14.20 -13.53 -6.07
N ALA A 98 -14.60 -14.65 -5.46
CA ALA A 98 -15.86 -14.73 -4.72
C ALA A 98 -15.87 -13.78 -3.51
N GLN A 99 -14.74 -13.66 -2.81
CA GLN A 99 -14.57 -12.75 -1.69
C GLN A 99 -14.52 -11.29 -2.14
N SER A 100 -13.82 -10.97 -3.23
CA SER A 100 -13.78 -9.66 -3.88
C SER A 100 -15.16 -9.20 -4.31
N GLN A 101 -15.96 -10.10 -4.91
CA GLN A 101 -17.31 -9.79 -5.35
C GLN A 101 -18.23 -9.52 -4.16
N ALA A 102 -18.16 -10.35 -3.10
CA ALA A 102 -18.90 -10.11 -1.86
C ALA A 102 -18.48 -8.81 -1.16
N VAL A 103 -17.19 -8.47 -1.18
CA VAL A 103 -16.68 -7.21 -0.63
C VAL A 103 -17.12 -6.01 -1.46
N ALA A 104 -17.12 -6.13 -2.80
CA ALA A 104 -17.60 -5.09 -3.69
C ALA A 104 -19.11 -4.85 -3.50
N GLU A 105 -19.89 -5.89 -3.21
CA GLU A 105 -21.30 -5.77 -2.82
C GLU A 105 -21.47 -5.12 -1.45
N MET A 106 -20.68 -5.52 -0.44
CA MET A 106 -20.70 -4.86 0.88
C MET A 106 -20.28 -3.40 0.81
N ALA A 107 -19.28 -3.06 0.00
CA ALA A 107 -18.85 -1.68 -0.22
C ALA A 107 -19.92 -0.87 -0.96
N ALA A 108 -20.57 -1.44 -1.98
CA ALA A 108 -21.70 -0.80 -2.65
C ALA A 108 -22.89 -0.58 -1.70
N ALA A 109 -23.18 -1.56 -0.84
CA ALA A 109 -24.21 -1.43 0.19
C ALA A 109 -23.84 -0.36 1.23
N PHE A 110 -22.58 -0.32 1.67
CA PHE A 110 -22.05 0.70 2.57
C PHE A 110 -22.17 2.10 1.97
N VAL A 111 -21.78 2.27 0.70
CA VAL A 111 -21.90 3.54 -0.03
C VAL A 111 -23.37 3.91 -0.21
N SER A 112 -24.25 2.95 -0.52
CA SER A 112 -25.68 3.21 -0.64
C SER A 112 -26.30 3.64 0.69
N GLN A 113 -25.87 3.04 1.81
CA GLN A 113 -26.30 3.44 3.15
C GLN A 113 -25.80 4.83 3.48
N MET A 114 -24.52 5.14 3.22
CA MET A 114 -23.98 6.48 3.36
C MET A 114 -24.77 7.51 2.56
N LYS A 115 -25.07 7.23 1.28
CA LYS A 115 -25.88 8.11 0.44
C LYS A 115 -27.25 8.39 1.06
N SER A 116 -27.95 7.34 1.52
CA SER A 116 -29.24 7.48 2.20
C SER A 116 -29.13 8.33 3.47
N THR A 117 -28.10 8.13 4.29
CA THR A 117 -27.92 8.91 5.52
C THR A 117 -27.56 10.38 5.24
N LEU A 118 -26.74 10.64 4.23
CA LEU A 118 -26.40 12.01 3.82
C LEU A 118 -27.63 12.76 3.29
N GLU A 119 -28.47 12.11 2.49
CA GLU A 119 -29.72 12.69 1.96
C GLU A 119 -30.79 12.91 3.04
N GLN A 120 -30.89 12.02 4.03
CA GLN A 120 -31.88 12.09 5.11
C GLN A 120 -31.42 12.88 6.33
N ALA A 121 -30.14 13.26 6.40
CA ALA A 121 -29.62 14.04 7.51
C ALA A 121 -30.31 15.41 7.58
N PRO A 122 -30.79 15.83 8.76
CA PRO A 122 -31.42 17.13 8.91
C PRO A 122 -30.44 18.26 8.57
N ALA A 123 -30.94 19.34 7.98
CA ALA A 123 -30.10 20.38 7.40
C ALA A 123 -29.17 21.08 8.42
N ASP A 124 -29.52 21.04 9.71
CA ASP A 124 -28.78 21.59 10.84
C ASP A 124 -27.62 20.70 11.33
N ARG A 125 -27.59 19.43 10.93
CA ARG A 125 -26.52 18.50 11.28
C ARG A 125 -25.28 18.78 10.42
N SER A 126 -24.22 19.24 11.07
CA SER A 126 -22.89 19.31 10.47
C SER A 126 -22.35 17.90 10.24
N LEU A 127 -22.03 17.59 8.99
CA LEU A 127 -21.49 16.30 8.55
C LEU A 127 -20.01 16.41 8.19
N GLY A 128 -19.37 17.56 8.47
CA GLY A 128 -18.04 17.90 8.02
C GLY A 128 -18.03 18.65 6.69
N GLU A 129 -16.85 19.08 6.26
CA GLU A 129 -16.62 19.78 5.00
C GLU A 129 -15.58 19.03 4.17
N GLY A 130 -15.86 18.86 2.88
CA GLY A 130 -14.88 18.36 1.92
C GLY A 130 -15.43 17.27 1.01
N LYS A 131 -14.65 17.03 -0.05
CA LYS A 131 -14.92 16.03 -1.08
C LYS A 131 -13.89 14.92 -1.01
N PHE A 132 -14.33 13.68 -0.84
CA PHE A 132 -13.48 12.52 -0.62
C PHE A 132 -13.65 11.51 -1.75
N HIS A 133 -12.56 10.87 -2.15
CA HIS A 133 -12.59 9.74 -3.05
C HIS A 133 -12.32 8.45 -2.28
N LEU A 134 -13.18 7.47 -2.43
CA LEU A 134 -12.92 6.10 -2.00
C LEU A 134 -12.64 5.26 -3.24
N ARG A 135 -11.42 4.73 -3.35
CA ARG A 135 -10.98 3.84 -4.42
C ARG A 135 -10.73 2.45 -3.83
N ILE A 136 -11.48 1.48 -4.31
CA ILE A 136 -11.28 0.06 -3.97
C ILE A 136 -10.57 -0.59 -5.15
N THR A 137 -9.40 -1.13 -4.87
CA THR A 137 -8.62 -1.92 -5.82
C THR A 137 -8.83 -3.40 -5.54
N GLY A 138 -8.67 -4.26 -6.54
CA GLY A 138 -8.95 -5.70 -6.40
C GLY A 138 -9.23 -6.34 -7.76
N ALA A 139 -10.11 -7.34 -7.77
CA ALA A 139 -10.56 -7.99 -9.02
C ALA A 139 -11.27 -7.00 -9.97
N ASP A 140 -12.12 -6.13 -9.41
CA ASP A 140 -12.76 -5.02 -10.12
C ASP A 140 -12.45 -3.71 -9.40
N GLU A 141 -11.86 -2.75 -10.12
CA GLU A 141 -11.65 -1.42 -9.57
C GLU A 141 -12.98 -0.67 -9.49
N LYS A 142 -13.36 -0.25 -8.29
CA LYS A 142 -14.53 0.61 -8.06
C LYS A 142 -14.15 1.88 -7.34
N SER A 143 -14.78 2.97 -7.71
CA SER A 143 -14.54 4.24 -7.05
C SER A 143 -15.82 5.05 -6.86
N TRP A 144 -15.83 5.83 -5.78
CA TRP A 144 -16.90 6.75 -5.46
C TRP A 144 -16.35 8.08 -5.00
N THR A 145 -17.05 9.14 -5.40
CA THR A 145 -16.87 10.49 -4.89
C THR A 145 -17.94 10.78 -3.85
N ILE A 146 -17.51 11.12 -2.64
CA ILE A 146 -18.35 11.45 -1.51
C ILE A 146 -18.17 12.94 -1.22
N ASP A 147 -19.24 13.71 -1.41
CA ASP A 147 -19.26 15.13 -1.14
C ASP A 147 -20.09 15.42 0.10
N LEU A 148 -19.43 15.87 1.18
CA LEU A 148 -20.11 16.18 2.43
C LEU A 148 -20.85 17.52 2.37
N GLN A 149 -20.44 18.43 1.49
CA GLN A 149 -21.07 19.75 1.31
C GLN A 149 -22.34 19.62 0.47
N ASP A 150 -22.25 18.92 -0.65
CA ASP A 150 -23.39 18.61 -1.52
C ASP A 150 -24.26 17.46 -0.99
N ARG A 151 -23.83 16.80 0.11
CA ARG A 151 -24.48 15.63 0.72
C ARG A 151 -24.80 14.55 -0.29
N SER A 152 -23.86 14.28 -1.19
CA SER A 152 -24.07 13.38 -2.32
C SER A 152 -22.95 12.35 -2.42
N VAL A 153 -23.31 11.19 -2.97
CA VAL A 153 -22.32 10.17 -3.35
C VAL A 153 -22.57 9.81 -4.81
N THR A 154 -21.51 9.92 -5.61
CA THR A 154 -21.52 9.61 -7.04
C THR A 154 -20.48 8.53 -7.34
N GLU A 155 -20.82 7.60 -8.23
CA GLU A 155 -19.89 6.58 -8.69
C GLU A 155 -18.90 7.18 -9.71
N GLY A 156 -17.63 6.82 -9.58
CA GLY A 156 -16.54 7.28 -10.43
C GLY A 156 -15.54 8.21 -9.73
N ASN A 157 -14.61 8.73 -10.53
CA ASN A 157 -13.53 9.62 -10.10
C ASN A 157 -13.85 11.08 -10.44
N GLY A 158 -14.66 11.75 -9.62
CA GLY A 158 -15.01 13.16 -9.80
C GLY A 158 -13.93 14.14 -9.31
N THR A 159 -13.08 14.66 -10.20
CA THR A 159 -12.01 15.61 -9.83
C THR A 159 -12.50 17.04 -9.54
N PRO A 160 -11.87 17.81 -8.61
CA PRO A 160 -10.85 17.42 -7.63
C PRO A 160 -11.45 17.09 -6.25
N ALA A 161 -10.82 16.13 -5.54
CA ALA A 161 -11.16 15.74 -4.17
C ALA A 161 -10.08 16.26 -3.18
N ASP A 162 -10.48 16.56 -1.94
CA ASP A 162 -9.59 16.96 -0.85
C ASP A 162 -8.65 15.83 -0.42
N ALA A 163 -9.17 14.59 -0.41
CA ALA A 163 -8.39 13.40 -0.13
C ALA A 163 -8.92 12.18 -0.89
N THR A 164 -8.02 11.28 -1.26
CA THR A 164 -8.31 9.99 -1.90
C THR A 164 -7.84 8.86 -1.00
N LEU A 165 -8.77 8.02 -0.56
CA LEU A 165 -8.54 6.81 0.21
C LEU A 165 -8.51 5.62 -0.75
N THR A 166 -7.35 4.98 -0.88
CA THR A 166 -7.17 3.78 -1.72
C THR A 166 -6.95 2.56 -0.84
N ILE A 167 -7.73 1.50 -1.05
CA ILE A 167 -7.65 0.26 -0.27
C ILE A 167 -7.92 -0.98 -1.14
N LEU A 168 -7.22 -2.07 -0.85
CA LEU A 168 -7.51 -3.38 -1.44
C LEU A 168 -8.82 -3.95 -0.86
N ASP A 169 -9.67 -4.55 -1.68
CA ASP A 169 -10.90 -5.24 -1.25
C ASP A 169 -10.66 -6.22 -0.09
N ALA A 170 -9.63 -7.06 -0.15
CA ALA A 170 -9.28 -7.97 0.94
C ALA A 170 -9.02 -7.24 2.27
N HIS A 171 -8.40 -6.06 2.25
CA HIS A 171 -8.18 -5.25 3.45
C HIS A 171 -9.44 -4.52 3.91
N LEU A 172 -10.27 -4.05 2.97
CA LEU A 172 -11.56 -3.46 3.29
C LEU A 172 -12.50 -4.49 3.94
N ALA A 173 -12.46 -5.74 3.48
CA ALA A 173 -13.22 -6.85 4.07
C ALA A 173 -12.93 -6.99 5.58
N GLU A 174 -11.65 -6.99 5.95
CA GLU A 174 -11.22 -7.10 7.34
C GLU A 174 -11.62 -5.87 8.17
N ILE A 175 -11.66 -4.68 7.55
CA ILE A 175 -12.17 -3.47 8.20
C ILE A 175 -13.66 -3.58 8.47
N LEU A 176 -14.45 -3.96 7.46
CA LEU A 176 -15.91 -4.08 7.57
C LEU A 176 -16.31 -5.20 8.55
N ARG A 177 -15.52 -6.27 8.65
CA ARG A 177 -15.69 -7.35 9.63
C ARG A 177 -15.26 -6.95 11.05
N GLY A 178 -14.55 -5.83 11.21
CA GLY A 178 -14.00 -5.36 12.48
C GLY A 178 -12.70 -6.05 12.92
N ASN A 179 -12.08 -6.84 12.05
CA ASN A 179 -10.81 -7.53 12.30
C ASN A 179 -9.59 -6.62 12.10
N LEU A 180 -9.74 -5.55 11.32
CA LEU A 180 -8.69 -4.58 11.04
C LEU A 180 -9.19 -3.17 11.34
N ASP A 181 -8.47 -2.44 12.17
CA ASP A 181 -8.79 -1.03 12.42
C ASP A 181 -8.30 -0.16 11.22
N PRO A 182 -9.11 0.80 10.73
CA PRO A 182 -8.74 1.67 9.61
C PRO A 182 -7.47 2.50 9.84
N GLN A 183 -7.22 2.97 11.06
CA GLN A 183 -6.02 3.74 11.38
C GLN A 183 -4.79 2.83 11.39
N ILE A 184 -4.92 1.61 11.93
CA ILE A 184 -3.87 0.59 11.84
C ILE A 184 -3.59 0.23 10.37
N ALA A 185 -4.63 0.07 9.55
CA ALA A 185 -4.47 -0.18 8.12
C ALA A 185 -3.70 0.94 7.41
N PHE A 186 -3.95 2.21 7.79
CA PHE A 186 -3.22 3.36 7.27
C PHE A 186 -1.75 3.35 7.69
N VAL A 187 -1.47 3.14 8.98
CA VAL A 187 -0.09 3.07 9.51
C VAL A 187 0.69 1.91 8.87
N GLN A 188 0.04 0.78 8.57
CA GLN A 188 0.63 -0.36 7.87
C GLN A 188 0.80 -0.14 6.35
N GLY A 189 0.27 0.95 5.80
CA GLY A 189 0.28 1.22 4.35
C GLY A 189 -0.74 0.40 3.54
N LYS A 190 -1.64 -0.32 4.19
CA LYS A 190 -2.74 -1.10 3.56
C LYS A 190 -3.90 -0.22 3.11
N LEU A 191 -4.09 0.90 3.80
CA LEU A 191 -4.95 2.01 3.39
C LEU A 191 -4.04 3.17 3.02
N ARG A 192 -4.08 3.59 1.76
CA ARG A 192 -3.31 4.74 1.28
C ARG A 192 -4.19 5.97 1.26
N VAL A 193 -3.63 7.10 1.71
CA VAL A 193 -4.29 8.41 1.63
C VAL A 193 -3.41 9.34 0.81
N ASP A 194 -3.96 9.86 -0.28
CA ASP A 194 -3.37 10.93 -1.08
C ASP A 194 -4.19 12.22 -0.89
N GLY A 195 -3.55 13.39 -0.74
CA GLY A 195 -4.22 14.67 -0.46
C GLY A 195 -4.10 15.11 1.00
N ASP A 196 -5.15 15.72 1.56
CA ASP A 196 -5.16 16.21 2.94
C ASP A 196 -5.42 15.06 3.93
N ILE A 197 -4.35 14.61 4.59
CA ILE A 197 -4.36 13.51 5.55
C ILE A 197 -5.25 13.84 6.77
N ASN A 198 -5.28 15.10 7.23
CA ASN A 198 -6.08 15.47 8.40
C ASN A 198 -7.57 15.35 8.08
N LYS A 199 -7.99 15.84 6.92
CA LYS A 199 -9.37 15.68 6.44
C LYS A 199 -9.75 14.21 6.25
N ALA A 200 -8.84 13.37 5.76
CA ALA A 200 -9.10 11.93 5.62
C ALA A 200 -9.30 11.23 6.98
N ILE A 201 -8.53 11.61 8.02
CA ILE A 201 -8.70 11.09 9.38
C ILE A 201 -10.04 11.54 9.98
N GLU A 202 -10.39 12.81 9.82
CA GLU A 202 -11.70 13.33 10.23
C GLU A 202 -12.84 12.58 9.54
N PHE A 203 -12.74 12.39 8.21
CA PHE A 203 -13.71 11.61 7.44
C PHE A 203 -13.85 10.18 7.97
N GLY A 204 -12.74 9.49 8.25
CA GLY A 204 -12.76 8.15 8.85
C GLY A 204 -13.47 8.10 10.20
N SER A 205 -13.32 9.14 11.04
CA SER A 205 -14.02 9.25 12.33
C SER A 205 -15.52 9.53 12.21
N LEU A 206 -15.95 10.03 11.05
CA LEU A 206 -17.35 10.35 10.75
C LEU A 206 -18.11 9.15 10.18
N LEU A 207 -17.43 8.16 9.59
CA LEU A 207 -18.05 6.96 9.03
C LEU A 207 -19.01 6.25 10.01
N PRO A 208 -18.67 6.01 11.29
CA PRO A 208 -19.60 5.39 12.23
C PRO A 208 -20.86 6.24 12.48
N LYS A 209 -20.75 7.57 12.36
CA LYS A 209 -21.87 8.51 12.58
C LYS A 209 -22.76 8.68 11.35
N VAL A 210 -22.24 8.35 10.16
CA VAL A 210 -22.94 8.43 8.87
C VAL A 210 -23.57 7.08 8.50
N VAL A 211 -23.15 5.99 9.15
CA VAL A 211 -23.63 4.62 8.86
C VAL A 211 -24.54 4.06 9.97
N ALA A 212 -24.50 4.63 11.18
CA ALA A 212 -25.44 4.33 12.26
C ALA A 212 -26.78 5.06 12.11
#